data_AF-A0A9P5UVQ3-F1
#
_entry.id   AF-A0A9P5UVQ3-F1
#
_cell.length_a   1.000
_cell.length_b   1.000
_cell.length_c   1.000
_cell.angle_alpha   90.00
_cell.angle_beta   90.00
_cell.angle_gamma   90.00
#
_symmetry.space_group_name_H-M   'P 1'
#
loop_
_entity.id
_entity.type
_entity.pdbx_description
1 polymer ?
#
loop_
_entity_poly.entity_id
_entity_poly.type
_entity_poly.pdbx_seq_one_letter_code
_entity_poly.pdbx_strand_id
1 'polypeptide(L)'
;MQPRFSSLMTILAVAVASIGLSSASPLPPQTYEPTLLTIDELKAAANGSCPTQTAGEHITCEDALPYINDAINKYKLVTRGQRAAYISTMLFESGYLKYNHNQNNSTQGTRSMLPQFNLERFVNANADVKKLVATYPASELVVDILINNRLDFQPGAWWTVSGPGCPDHAAALDGTSNSFLLWEIECIGGGVETLDTRTAYFEVVYRSIH
;
A
#
# COMPACT_ATOMS: atom_id res chain seq x y z
N MET A 1 15.49 68.14 48.49
CA MET A 1 15.93 67.34 49.65
C MET A 1 16.18 65.92 49.17
N GLN A 2 17.44 65.51 48.97
CA GLN A 2 17.82 64.08 48.95
C GLN A 2 17.65 63.51 50.37
N PRO A 3 17.54 62.18 50.64
CA PRO A 3 18.24 61.05 49.99
C PRO A 3 17.33 59.79 49.81
N ARG A 4 17.76 58.53 49.56
CA ARG A 4 19.05 57.82 49.40
C ARG A 4 18.99 56.87 48.17
N PHE A 5 20.14 56.42 47.68
CA PHE A 5 20.28 55.15 46.94
C PHE A 5 20.31 53.96 47.91
N SER A 6 19.78 52.80 47.50
CA SER A 6 20.03 51.52 48.16
C SER A 6 20.11 50.40 47.13
N SER A 7 21.33 50.00 46.76
CA SER A 7 21.58 48.90 45.83
C SER A 7 21.32 47.55 46.51
N LEU A 8 20.44 46.73 45.94
CA LEU A 8 20.44 45.29 46.24
C LEU A 8 21.37 44.58 45.25
N MET A 9 22.36 43.86 45.78
CA MET A 9 23.10 42.86 44.99
C MET A 9 22.25 41.59 44.90
N THR A 10 21.77 41.25 43.71
CA THR A 10 21.17 39.94 43.43
C THR A 10 22.29 38.94 43.13
N ILE A 11 22.52 37.98 44.02
CA ILE A 11 23.47 36.88 43.80
C ILE A 11 22.80 35.84 42.89
N LEU A 12 23.32 35.66 41.68
CA LEU A 12 22.84 34.67 40.72
C LEU A 12 23.51 33.31 40.98
N ALA A 13 22.79 32.40 41.63
CA ALA A 13 23.26 31.02 41.82
C ALA A 13 22.98 30.18 40.56
N VAL A 14 24.01 29.92 39.75
CA VAL A 14 23.92 29.03 38.58
C VAL A 14 24.09 27.58 39.03
N ALA A 15 22.99 26.84 39.14
CA ALA A 15 23.03 25.40 39.34
C ALA A 15 23.34 24.69 38.02
N VAL A 16 24.57 24.19 37.86
CA VAL A 16 24.96 23.37 36.71
C VAL A 16 24.39 21.96 36.89
N ALA A 17 23.27 21.68 36.23
CA ALA A 17 22.70 20.34 36.18
C ALA A 17 23.47 19.47 35.18
N SER A 18 24.21 18.48 35.68
CA SER A 18 24.90 17.48 34.85
C SER A 18 23.88 16.57 34.17
N ILE A 19 23.53 16.89 32.92
CA ILE A 19 22.67 16.02 32.09
C ILE A 19 23.47 14.77 31.73
N GLY A 20 23.18 13.66 32.41
CA GLY A 20 23.70 12.35 32.04
C GLY A 20 23.13 11.92 30.69
N LEU A 21 23.98 11.89 29.66
CA LEU A 21 23.63 11.34 28.35
C LEU A 21 23.49 9.82 28.46
N SER A 22 22.27 9.35 28.74
CA SER A 22 21.93 7.93 28.63
C SER A 22 22.03 7.49 27.17
N SER A 23 23.11 6.80 26.83
CA SER A 23 23.28 6.16 25.52
C SER A 23 22.18 5.13 25.29
N ALA A 24 21.15 5.49 24.54
CA ALA A 24 20.12 4.55 24.10
C ALA A 24 20.76 3.56 23.13
N SER A 25 20.90 2.30 23.55
CA SER A 25 21.29 1.21 22.65
C SER A 25 20.28 1.12 21.50
N PRO A 26 20.71 1.10 20.23
CA PRO A 26 19.79 0.89 19.12
C PRO A 26 19.12 -0.47 19.29
N LEU A 27 17.78 -0.49 19.26
CA LEU A 27 17.04 -1.74 19.23
C LEU A 27 17.45 -2.54 17.97
N PRO A 28 17.60 -3.87 18.06
CA PRO A 28 17.84 -4.69 16.88
C PRO A 28 16.69 -4.48 15.87
N PRO A 29 16.97 -4.42 14.55
CA PRO A 29 15.92 -4.27 13.55
C PRO A 29 14.90 -5.39 13.69
N GLN A 30 13.65 -5.05 13.99
CA GLN A 30 12.58 -6.05 14.01
C GLN A 30 12.23 -6.39 12.57
N THR A 31 12.59 -7.59 12.14
CA THR A 31 12.15 -8.18 10.88
C THR A 31 10.70 -8.62 11.02
N TYR A 32 9.77 -7.68 10.82
CA TYR A 32 8.35 -7.98 10.79
C TYR A 32 8.00 -8.70 9.48
N GLU A 33 7.65 -9.97 9.58
CA GLU A 33 7.04 -10.69 8.47
C GLU A 33 5.55 -10.33 8.35
N PRO A 34 5.02 -10.08 7.13
CA PRO A 34 3.59 -9.78 6.95
C PRO A 34 2.68 -10.92 7.40
N THR A 35 1.57 -10.58 8.04
CA THR A 35 0.44 -11.50 8.20
C THR A 35 -0.19 -11.77 6.83
N LEU A 36 -0.26 -13.04 6.43
CA LEU A 36 -0.93 -13.45 5.19
C LEU A 36 -2.43 -13.63 5.40
N LEU A 37 -3.21 -13.44 4.33
CA LEU A 37 -4.65 -13.64 4.36
C LEU A 37 -5.01 -15.13 4.34
N THR A 38 -6.10 -15.44 5.01
CA THR A 38 -6.90 -16.65 4.83
C THR A 38 -7.98 -16.44 3.76
N ILE A 39 -8.59 -17.53 3.30
CA ILE A 39 -9.68 -17.48 2.32
C ILE A 39 -10.95 -16.83 2.88
N ASP A 40 -11.24 -17.03 4.17
CA ASP A 40 -12.43 -16.49 4.81
C ASP A 40 -12.35 -14.96 4.95
N GLU A 41 -11.17 -14.43 5.31
CA GLU A 41 -10.91 -12.99 5.31
C GLU A 41 -11.04 -12.37 3.92
N LEU A 42 -10.48 -13.00 2.88
CA LEU A 42 -10.57 -12.48 1.51
C LEU A 42 -12.03 -12.47 1.01
N LYS A 43 -12.81 -13.51 1.33
CA LYS A 43 -14.25 -13.58 1.02
C LYS A 43 -15.07 -12.53 1.78
N ALA A 44 -14.73 -12.27 3.05
CA ALA A 44 -15.35 -11.23 3.85
C ALA A 44 -15.01 -9.83 3.33
N ALA A 45 -13.73 -9.59 2.99
CA ALA A 45 -13.22 -8.37 2.38
C ALA A 45 -13.89 -8.09 1.02
N ALA A 46 -14.11 -9.13 0.22
CA ALA A 46 -14.87 -9.06 -1.03
C ALA A 46 -16.40 -9.02 -0.83
N ASN A 47 -16.91 -8.97 0.41
CA ASN A 47 -18.34 -8.92 0.75
C ASN A 47 -19.17 -9.97 -0.02
N GLY A 48 -18.67 -11.21 -0.11
CA GLY A 48 -19.31 -12.31 -0.84
C GLY A 48 -19.40 -12.14 -2.37
N SER A 49 -18.78 -11.10 -2.94
CA SER A 49 -18.89 -10.72 -4.36
C SER A 49 -17.80 -11.33 -5.26
N CYS A 50 -16.99 -12.25 -4.72
CA CYS A 50 -16.02 -13.06 -5.47
C CYS A 50 -16.68 -13.77 -6.67
N PRO A 51 -16.01 -13.90 -7.83
CA PRO A 51 -16.48 -14.73 -8.92
C PRO A 51 -16.61 -16.20 -8.49
N THR A 52 -17.62 -16.89 -9.01
CA THR A 52 -17.88 -18.31 -8.70
C THR A 52 -17.03 -19.29 -9.50
N GLN A 53 -16.34 -18.81 -10.55
CA GLN A 53 -15.43 -19.60 -11.39
C GLN A 53 -14.33 -18.71 -11.96
N THR A 54 -13.14 -19.30 -12.16
CA THR A 54 -12.01 -18.65 -12.84
C THR A 54 -12.09 -18.94 -14.34
N ALA A 55 -12.35 -17.89 -15.14
CA ALA A 55 -12.46 -17.99 -16.59
C ALA A 55 -12.26 -16.61 -17.25
N GLY A 56 -11.33 -16.52 -18.21
CA GLY A 56 -11.02 -15.27 -18.91
C GLY A 56 -10.60 -14.15 -17.94
N GLU A 57 -11.39 -13.09 -17.90
CA GLU A 57 -11.19 -11.92 -17.03
C GLU A 57 -11.49 -12.20 -15.54
N HIS A 58 -12.20 -13.29 -15.22
CA HIS A 58 -12.65 -13.58 -13.85
C HIS A 58 -11.66 -14.51 -13.12
N ILE A 59 -11.42 -14.26 -11.83
CA ILE A 59 -10.71 -15.19 -10.94
C ILE A 59 -11.45 -15.34 -9.59
N THR A 60 -11.60 -16.56 -9.09
CA THR A 60 -12.18 -16.81 -7.76
C THR A 60 -11.28 -16.24 -6.65
N CYS A 61 -11.84 -16.02 -5.46
CA CYS A 61 -11.02 -15.62 -4.31
C CYS A 61 -10.07 -16.75 -3.89
N GLU A 62 -10.47 -18.02 -4.03
CA GLU A 62 -9.63 -19.20 -3.83
C GLU A 62 -8.40 -19.23 -4.75
N ASP A 63 -8.59 -18.98 -6.04
CA ASP A 63 -7.51 -19.00 -7.04
C ASP A 63 -6.64 -17.73 -6.96
N ALA A 64 -7.19 -16.60 -6.52
CA ALA A 64 -6.45 -15.35 -6.36
C ALA A 64 -5.59 -15.29 -5.09
N LEU A 65 -6.03 -15.93 -3.99
CA LEU A 65 -5.41 -15.84 -2.67
C LEU A 65 -3.89 -16.12 -2.66
N PRO A 66 -3.36 -17.17 -3.34
CA PRO A 66 -1.92 -17.41 -3.37
C PRO A 66 -1.13 -16.24 -3.95
N TYR A 67 -1.60 -15.64 -5.05
CA TYR A 67 -0.92 -14.52 -5.72
C TYR A 67 -1.01 -13.22 -4.93
N ILE A 68 -2.13 -12.98 -4.22
CA ILE A 68 -2.30 -11.87 -3.29
C ILE A 68 -1.31 -11.99 -2.12
N ASN A 69 -1.20 -13.19 -1.53
CA ASN A 69 -0.28 -13.45 -0.42
C ASN A 69 1.19 -13.38 -0.85
N ASP A 70 1.53 -13.89 -2.03
CA ASP A 70 2.88 -13.73 -2.62
C ASP A 70 3.23 -12.25 -2.83
N ALA A 71 2.28 -11.42 -3.29
CA ALA A 71 2.48 -9.98 -3.44
C ALA A 71 2.68 -9.28 -2.08
N ILE A 72 1.85 -9.60 -1.07
CA ILE A 72 1.97 -9.09 0.31
C ILE A 72 3.33 -9.44 0.91
N ASN A 73 3.81 -10.67 0.71
CA ASN A 73 5.12 -11.12 1.20
C ASN A 73 6.28 -10.48 0.42
N LYS A 74 6.23 -10.46 -0.92
CA LYS A 74 7.31 -9.93 -1.78
C LYS A 74 7.60 -8.46 -1.49
N TYR A 75 6.56 -7.65 -1.27
CA TYR A 75 6.71 -6.21 -1.01
C TYR A 75 6.61 -5.83 0.48
N LYS A 76 6.51 -6.81 1.38
CA LYS A 76 6.49 -6.60 2.84
C LYS A 76 5.42 -5.60 3.29
N LEU A 77 4.15 -5.89 2.97
CA LEU A 77 2.99 -5.14 3.48
C LEU A 77 2.73 -5.52 4.95
N VAL A 78 3.59 -5.01 5.82
CA VAL A 78 3.70 -5.38 7.24
C VAL A 78 2.49 -4.90 8.05
N THR A 79 1.98 -3.70 7.82
CA THR A 79 0.85 -3.19 8.61
C THR A 79 -0.49 -3.67 8.06
N ARG A 80 -1.48 -3.81 8.94
CA ARG A 80 -2.87 -4.10 8.55
C ARG A 80 -3.42 -3.01 7.62
N GLY A 81 -3.04 -1.75 7.84
CA GLY A 81 -3.41 -0.64 6.97
C GLY A 81 -2.84 -0.76 5.55
N GLN A 82 -1.56 -1.16 5.41
CA GLN A 82 -0.93 -1.42 4.10
C GLN A 82 -1.63 -2.56 3.35
N ARG A 83 -1.91 -3.68 4.02
CA ARG A 83 -2.68 -4.78 3.43
C ARG A 83 -4.08 -4.32 3.02
N ALA A 84 -4.79 -3.61 3.90
CA ALA A 84 -6.14 -3.15 3.63
C ALA A 84 -6.21 -2.16 2.46
N ALA A 85 -5.26 -1.21 2.36
CA ALA A 85 -5.18 -0.29 1.23
C ALA A 85 -4.99 -1.05 -0.09
N TYR A 86 -3.96 -1.90 -0.19
CA TYR A 86 -3.72 -2.73 -1.36
C TYR A 86 -4.95 -3.56 -1.78
N ILE A 87 -5.53 -4.31 -0.83
CA ILE A 87 -6.62 -5.25 -1.13
C ILE A 87 -7.93 -4.50 -1.46
N SER A 88 -8.24 -3.41 -0.76
CA SER A 88 -9.45 -2.62 -1.04
C SER A 88 -9.41 -1.94 -2.40
N THR A 89 -8.28 -1.32 -2.76
CA THR A 89 -8.10 -0.72 -4.08
C THR A 89 -8.13 -1.79 -5.17
N MET A 90 -7.44 -2.92 -4.99
CA MET A 90 -7.50 -4.06 -5.93
C MET A 90 -8.93 -4.56 -6.14
N LEU A 91 -9.71 -4.75 -5.06
CA LEU A 91 -11.10 -5.19 -5.15
C LEU A 91 -12.01 -4.13 -5.80
N PHE A 92 -11.77 -2.84 -5.54
CA PHE A 92 -12.50 -1.74 -6.19
C PHE A 92 -12.24 -1.71 -7.70
N GLU A 93 -10.97 -1.61 -8.12
CA GLU A 93 -10.57 -1.51 -9.53
C GLU A 93 -11.02 -2.74 -10.35
N SER A 94 -10.88 -3.95 -9.78
CA SER A 94 -11.25 -5.21 -10.45
C SER A 94 -12.73 -5.58 -10.37
N GLY A 95 -13.58 -4.75 -9.75
CA GLY A 95 -15.01 -5.05 -9.58
C GLY A 95 -15.29 -6.31 -8.75
N TYR A 96 -14.46 -6.55 -7.74
CA TYR A 96 -14.28 -7.81 -7.00
C TYR A 96 -13.75 -8.94 -7.89
N LEU A 97 -12.54 -8.81 -8.42
CA LEU A 97 -11.81 -9.85 -9.19
C LEU A 97 -12.50 -10.33 -10.48
N LYS A 98 -13.46 -9.55 -11.00
CA LYS A 98 -14.20 -9.83 -12.26
C LYS A 98 -13.46 -9.34 -13.50
N TYR A 99 -12.53 -8.41 -13.35
CA TYR A 99 -11.81 -7.80 -14.45
C TYR A 99 -10.31 -7.78 -14.18
N ASN A 100 -9.54 -8.14 -15.19
CA ASN A 100 -8.09 -7.98 -15.25
C ASN A 100 -7.72 -6.70 -16.01
N HIS A 101 -8.55 -6.33 -16.98
CA HIS A 101 -8.43 -5.15 -17.82
C HIS A 101 -9.52 -4.12 -17.55
N ASN A 102 -9.17 -2.84 -17.63
CA ASN A 102 -10.15 -1.76 -17.63
C ASN A 102 -10.98 -1.84 -18.93
N GLN A 103 -12.30 -1.94 -18.78
CA GLN A 103 -13.23 -2.18 -19.89
C GLN A 103 -13.31 -1.01 -20.89
N ASN A 104 -12.87 0.20 -20.51
CA ASN A 104 -12.77 1.37 -21.39
C ASN A 104 -11.34 1.57 -21.95
N ASN A 105 -10.32 0.92 -21.38
CA ASN A 105 -8.93 1.01 -21.81
C ASN A 105 -8.17 -0.28 -21.47
N SER A 106 -8.12 -1.23 -22.40
CA SER A 106 -7.47 -2.52 -22.19
C SER A 106 -5.95 -2.46 -21.94
N THR A 107 -5.30 -1.31 -22.09
CA THR A 107 -3.87 -1.14 -21.69
C THR A 107 -3.68 -0.92 -20.19
N GLN A 108 -4.76 -0.67 -19.44
CA GLN A 108 -4.74 -0.54 -17.99
C GLN A 108 -5.21 -1.83 -17.33
N GLY A 109 -4.43 -2.33 -16.38
CA GLY A 109 -4.82 -3.48 -15.58
C GLY A 109 -5.56 -3.06 -14.30
N THR A 110 -6.64 -3.75 -14.00
CA THR A 110 -7.51 -3.48 -12.84
C THR A 110 -7.06 -4.26 -11.61
N ARG A 111 -6.72 -5.56 -11.73
CA ARG A 111 -6.09 -6.31 -10.61
C ARG A 111 -4.71 -5.77 -10.25
N SER A 112 -3.98 -5.25 -11.23
CA SER A 112 -2.68 -4.60 -11.03
C SER A 112 -2.78 -3.14 -10.58
N MET A 113 -3.99 -2.58 -10.51
CA MET A 113 -4.28 -1.21 -10.03
C MET A 113 -3.60 -0.07 -10.82
N LEU A 114 -2.99 -0.34 -11.98
CA LEU A 114 -2.09 0.61 -12.63
C LEU A 114 -2.29 0.71 -14.16
N PRO A 115 -2.22 1.94 -14.73
CA PRO A 115 -2.13 2.14 -16.17
C PRO A 115 -0.76 1.72 -16.72
N GLN A 116 -0.69 1.43 -18.02
CA GLN A 116 0.51 0.97 -18.74
C GLN A 116 1.81 1.70 -18.35
N PHE A 117 1.82 3.04 -18.30
CA PHE A 117 3.02 3.81 -17.97
C PHE A 117 3.54 3.59 -16.53
N ASN A 118 2.66 3.22 -15.60
CA ASN A 118 3.03 2.85 -14.23
C ASN A 118 3.41 1.37 -14.12
N LEU A 119 2.82 0.49 -14.95
CA LEU A 119 3.30 -0.88 -15.10
C LEU A 119 4.75 -0.91 -15.62
N GLU A 120 5.13 -0.03 -16.55
CA GLU A 120 6.51 0.12 -16.99
C GLU A 120 7.47 0.57 -15.87
N ARG A 121 7.01 1.41 -14.93
CA ARG A 121 7.79 1.76 -13.72
C ARG A 121 7.98 0.55 -12.82
N PHE A 122 6.91 -0.20 -12.56
CA PHE A 122 6.94 -1.46 -11.80
C PHE A 122 7.93 -2.47 -12.42
N VAL A 123 7.84 -2.69 -13.74
CA VAL A 123 8.76 -3.58 -14.48
C VAL A 123 10.20 -3.10 -14.34
N ASN A 124 10.46 -1.80 -14.48
CA ASN A 124 11.82 -1.27 -14.34
C ASN A 124 12.40 -1.39 -12.92
N ALA A 125 11.56 -1.35 -11.89
CA ALA A 125 11.96 -1.54 -10.49
C ALA A 125 12.20 -3.02 -10.11
N ASN A 126 11.64 -3.98 -10.86
CA ASN A 126 11.68 -5.41 -10.53
C ASN A 126 12.50 -6.18 -11.58
N ALA A 127 13.77 -6.48 -11.27
CA ALA A 127 14.72 -7.06 -12.24
C ALA A 127 14.31 -8.45 -12.77
N ASP A 128 13.62 -9.25 -11.96
CA ASP A 128 13.02 -10.53 -12.35
C ASP A 128 11.91 -10.33 -13.40
N VAL A 129 10.98 -9.42 -13.13
CA VAL A 129 9.88 -9.06 -14.04
C VAL A 129 10.43 -8.42 -15.33
N LYS A 130 11.43 -7.54 -15.22
CA LYS A 130 12.11 -6.92 -16.38
C LYS A 130 12.73 -7.96 -17.30
N LYS A 131 13.37 -8.98 -16.74
CA LYS A 131 13.96 -10.08 -17.50
C LYS A 131 12.88 -10.91 -18.21
N LEU A 132 11.75 -11.16 -17.56
CA LEU A 132 10.61 -11.85 -18.16
C LEU A 132 9.97 -11.03 -19.30
N VAL A 133 9.65 -9.75 -19.09
CA VAL A 133 9.05 -8.88 -20.12
C VAL A 133 9.95 -8.81 -21.36
N ALA A 134 11.27 -8.81 -21.19
CA ALA A 134 12.23 -8.84 -22.30
C ALA A 134 12.23 -10.14 -23.15
N THR A 135 11.52 -11.20 -22.76
CA THR A 135 11.34 -12.40 -23.60
C THR A 135 10.12 -12.35 -24.52
N TYR A 136 9.27 -11.34 -24.38
CA TYR A 136 8.07 -11.16 -25.20
C TYR A 136 8.32 -10.22 -26.39
N PRO A 137 7.52 -10.29 -27.47
CA PRO A 137 7.57 -9.31 -28.55
C PRO A 137 7.29 -7.90 -28.03
N ALA A 138 7.97 -6.88 -28.58
CA ALA A 138 7.77 -5.49 -28.17
C ALA A 138 6.37 -4.91 -28.50
N SER A 139 5.53 -5.67 -29.21
CA SER A 139 4.12 -5.36 -29.48
C SER A 139 3.16 -5.91 -28.42
N GLU A 140 3.62 -6.78 -27.53
CA GLU A 140 2.81 -7.34 -26.43
C GLU A 140 2.65 -6.29 -25.32
N LEU A 141 1.45 -6.13 -24.78
CA LEU A 141 1.21 -5.19 -23.69
C LEU A 141 1.78 -5.73 -22.37
N VAL A 142 2.32 -4.85 -21.53
CA VAL A 142 2.88 -5.27 -20.23
C VAL A 142 1.78 -5.87 -19.34
N VAL A 143 0.56 -5.34 -19.41
CA VAL A 143 -0.60 -5.89 -18.67
C VAL A 143 -0.89 -7.35 -19.06
N ASP A 144 -0.91 -7.68 -20.35
CA ASP A 144 -1.12 -9.04 -20.85
C ASP A 144 0.01 -9.99 -20.40
N ILE A 145 1.27 -9.55 -20.49
CA ILE A 145 2.42 -10.33 -20.00
C ILE A 145 2.26 -10.66 -18.51
N LEU A 146 1.88 -9.69 -17.68
CA LEU A 146 1.71 -9.89 -16.25
C LEU A 146 0.55 -10.83 -15.95
N ILE A 147 -0.60 -10.69 -16.62
CA ILE A 147 -1.78 -11.56 -16.44
C ILE A 147 -1.47 -13.00 -16.85
N ASN A 148 -0.84 -13.19 -18.01
CA ASN A 148 -0.47 -14.50 -18.54
C ASN A 148 0.53 -15.25 -17.64
N ASN A 149 1.36 -14.52 -16.89
CA ASN A 149 2.32 -15.07 -15.93
C ASN A 149 1.83 -15.03 -14.46
N ARG A 150 0.58 -14.62 -14.20
CA ARG A 150 0.01 -14.45 -12.85
C ARG A 150 0.79 -13.51 -11.93
N LEU A 151 1.49 -12.54 -12.52
CA LEU A 151 2.25 -11.51 -11.83
C LEU A 151 1.44 -10.23 -11.62
N ASP A 152 0.23 -10.13 -12.18
CA ASP A 152 -0.58 -8.91 -12.18
C ASP A 152 -1.17 -8.52 -10.82
N PHE A 153 -1.01 -9.36 -9.78
CA PHE A 153 -1.26 -8.97 -8.38
C PHE A 153 -0.11 -8.16 -7.77
N GLN A 154 1.10 -8.27 -8.31
CA GLN A 154 2.31 -7.64 -7.76
C GLN A 154 2.40 -6.11 -7.93
N PRO A 155 1.96 -5.47 -9.03
CA PRO A 155 2.18 -4.04 -9.24
C PRO A 155 1.45 -3.17 -8.23
N GLY A 156 0.22 -3.51 -7.84
CA GLY A 156 -0.55 -2.79 -6.81
C GLY A 156 0.10 -2.86 -5.42
N ALA A 157 0.57 -4.04 -5.02
CA ALA A 157 1.28 -4.22 -3.76
C ALA A 157 2.62 -3.47 -3.74
N TRP A 158 3.38 -3.52 -4.85
CA TRP A 158 4.60 -2.72 -5.00
C TRP A 158 4.31 -1.22 -4.93
N TRP A 159 3.29 -0.75 -5.66
CA TRP A 159 2.94 0.67 -5.68
C TRP A 159 2.56 1.17 -4.29
N THR A 160 1.83 0.34 -3.52
CA THR A 160 1.38 0.67 -2.17
C THR A 160 2.50 1.15 -1.26
N VAL A 161 3.69 0.51 -1.31
CA VAL A 161 4.82 0.77 -0.37
C VAL A 161 6.10 1.27 -1.05
N SER A 162 6.19 1.25 -2.38
CA SER A 162 7.40 1.56 -3.16
C SER A 162 7.11 2.35 -4.44
N GLY A 163 5.85 2.68 -4.74
CA GLY A 163 5.50 3.58 -5.83
C GLY A 163 6.11 4.97 -5.62
N PRO A 164 6.41 5.74 -6.68
CA PRO A 164 6.97 7.09 -6.54
C PRO A 164 6.05 8.01 -5.72
N GLY A 165 6.54 8.50 -4.58
CA GLY A 165 5.78 9.33 -3.63
C GLY A 165 5.04 8.56 -2.54
N CYS A 166 4.88 7.23 -2.68
CA CYS A 166 4.05 6.41 -1.81
C CYS A 166 4.62 6.03 -0.42
N PRO A 167 5.94 5.81 -0.21
CA PRO A 167 6.45 5.19 1.02
C PRO A 167 6.06 5.88 2.32
N ASP A 168 6.08 7.21 2.38
CA ASP A 168 5.78 7.96 3.60
C ASP A 168 4.28 7.87 3.96
N HIS A 169 3.39 7.97 2.97
CA HIS A 169 1.96 7.74 3.16
C HIS A 169 1.67 6.28 3.52
N ALA A 170 2.39 5.33 2.93
CA ALA A 170 2.27 3.89 3.21
C ALA A 170 2.71 3.53 4.64
N ALA A 171 3.70 4.24 5.18
CA ALA A 171 4.10 4.11 6.58
C ALA A 171 3.07 4.73 7.54
N ALA A 172 2.29 5.70 7.08
CA ALA A 172 1.21 6.35 7.83
C ALA A 172 -0.15 5.63 7.76
N LEU A 173 -0.28 4.52 7.01
CA LEU A 173 -1.51 3.72 6.93
C LEU A 173 -1.79 2.99 8.26
N ASP A 174 -2.48 3.71 9.15
CA ASP A 174 -2.84 3.32 10.51
C ASP A 174 -4.17 2.57 10.64
N GLY A 175 -4.91 2.41 9.54
CA GLY A 175 -6.24 1.79 9.53
C GLY A 175 -7.42 2.76 9.60
N THR A 176 -7.16 4.06 9.68
CA THR A 176 -8.22 5.08 9.61
C THR A 176 -8.56 5.43 8.16
N SER A 177 -9.82 5.78 7.91
CA SER A 177 -10.27 6.29 6.62
C SER A 177 -9.50 7.55 6.18
N ASN A 178 -8.98 8.34 7.14
CA ASN A 178 -8.17 9.53 6.85
C ASN A 178 -6.77 9.20 6.31
N SER A 179 -6.05 8.24 6.89
CA SER A 179 -4.73 7.84 6.35
C SER A 179 -4.86 7.16 4.99
N PHE A 180 -5.93 6.35 4.81
CA PHE A 180 -6.27 5.77 3.51
C PHE A 180 -6.60 6.82 2.45
N LEU A 181 -7.43 7.82 2.75
CA LEU A 181 -7.77 8.90 1.80
C LEU A 181 -6.56 9.71 1.37
N LEU A 182 -5.64 10.04 2.30
CA LEU A 182 -4.40 10.73 1.96
C LEU A 182 -3.53 9.89 1.01
N TRP A 183 -3.46 8.58 1.22
CA TRP A 183 -2.75 7.67 0.32
C TRP A 183 -3.47 7.53 -1.04
N GLU A 184 -4.79 7.38 -1.10
CA GLU A 184 -5.54 7.32 -2.38
C GLU A 184 -5.35 8.61 -3.22
N ILE A 185 -5.38 9.79 -2.59
CA ILE A 185 -5.22 11.07 -3.28
C ILE A 185 -3.78 11.26 -3.78
N GLU A 186 -2.78 11.12 -2.90
CA GLU A 186 -1.38 11.48 -3.21
C GLU A 186 -0.60 10.35 -3.91
N CYS A 187 -1.03 9.08 -3.77
CA CYS A 187 -0.30 7.90 -4.25
C CYS A 187 -0.98 7.22 -5.45
N ILE A 188 -2.31 7.01 -5.38
CA ILE A 188 -3.07 6.34 -6.45
C ILE A 188 -3.61 7.35 -7.47
N GLY A 189 -3.95 8.56 -7.02
CA GLY A 189 -4.66 9.55 -7.83
C GLY A 189 -6.14 9.19 -8.00
N GLY A 190 -6.76 8.60 -6.97
CA GLY A 190 -8.17 8.25 -6.97
C GLY A 190 -9.04 9.49 -7.24
N GLY A 191 -9.83 9.45 -8.33
CA GLY A 191 -10.72 10.53 -8.72
C GLY A 191 -11.67 10.91 -7.59
N VAL A 192 -11.89 12.21 -7.37
CA VAL A 192 -12.66 12.74 -6.22
C VAL A 192 -14.07 12.17 -6.13
N GLU A 193 -14.66 11.84 -7.27
CA GLU A 193 -15.97 11.17 -7.42
C GLU A 193 -16.00 9.72 -6.95
N THR A 194 -14.84 9.09 -6.72
CA THR A 194 -14.70 7.69 -6.29
C THR A 194 -14.32 7.53 -4.81
N LEU A 195 -13.83 8.59 -4.15
CA LEU A 195 -13.19 8.52 -2.82
C LEU A 195 -14.12 7.95 -1.73
N ASP A 196 -15.40 8.34 -1.70
CA ASP A 196 -16.39 7.80 -0.75
C ASP A 196 -16.56 6.28 -0.93
N THR A 197 -16.60 5.83 -2.19
CA THR A 197 -16.78 4.39 -2.49
C THR A 197 -15.52 3.61 -2.16
N ARG A 198 -14.33 4.12 -2.51
CA ARG A 198 -13.04 3.51 -2.14
C ARG A 198 -12.89 3.40 -0.63
N THR A 199 -13.29 4.43 0.11
CA THR A 199 -13.28 4.44 1.58
C THR A 199 -14.20 3.35 2.15
N ALA A 200 -15.39 3.17 1.59
CA ALA A 200 -16.28 2.08 1.99
C ALA A 200 -15.67 0.67 1.74
N TYR A 201 -14.94 0.48 0.64
CA TYR A 201 -14.17 -0.75 0.41
C TYR A 201 -13.07 -0.91 1.47
N PHE A 202 -12.25 0.13 1.70
CA PHE A 202 -11.18 0.10 2.70
C PHE A 202 -11.70 -0.27 4.09
N GLU A 203 -12.81 0.31 4.52
CA GLU A 203 -13.42 0.02 5.82
C GLU A 203 -13.93 -1.42 5.94
N VAL A 204 -14.50 -1.99 4.87
CA VAL A 204 -14.88 -3.41 4.84
C VAL A 204 -13.63 -4.29 4.95
N VAL A 205 -12.66 -4.09 4.05
CA VAL A 205 -11.42 -4.87 4.00
C VAL A 205 -10.65 -4.79 5.32
N TYR A 206 -10.46 -3.59 5.87
CA TYR A 206 -9.71 -3.39 7.11
C TYR A 206 -10.36 -4.17 8.27
N ARG A 207 -11.69 -4.13 8.41
CA ARG A 207 -12.42 -4.93 9.42
C ARG A 207 -12.33 -6.43 9.18
N SER A 208 -12.28 -6.86 7.92
CA SER A 208 -12.28 -8.27 7.52
C SER A 208 -10.93 -8.98 7.64
N ILE A 209 -9.81 -8.26 7.64
CA ILE A 209 -8.45 -8.86 7.74
C ILE A 209 -7.79 -8.61 9.10
N HIS A 210 -6.82 -9.45 9.49
CA HIS A 210 -5.91 -9.20 10.63
C HIS A 210 -4.60 -8.47 10.27
#